data_AF-A0A920T897-F1
#
_entry.id   AF-A0A920T897-F1
#
_cell.length_a   1.000
_cell.length_b   1.000
_cell.length_c   1.000
_cell.angle_alpha   90.00
_cell.angle_beta   90.00
_cell.angle_gamma   90.00
#
_symmetry.space_group_name_H-M   'P 1'
#
loop_
_entity.id
_entity.type
_entity.pdbx_description
1 polymer ?
#
loop_
_entity_poly.entity_id
_entity_poly.type
_entity_poly.pdbx_seq_one_letter_code
_entity_poly.pdbx_strand_id
1 'polypeptide(L)'
;MSIGLLALLGYNFVNLGQSVDVSGTPTSAPFTNSTAIAPENERPSAPLNASGIVYDTLPSPLLTGQPALPPPYLPSLRRGEKRHTFEWATTPRPIPRPALYVSGRHEGRGHFHSLDNAVSHLEDAGGWIQLEGPGPFSLTATTLVDCGHVRISTPNKNTRAVVVLLPGTKTASSALQLHNTHLELERIDFTLPASGFPNQRRLTLFSADSSDLRLTDCSITQHRAREGGTVAISISGSVKGRACRVVLDKVLSRGRNTTSIEIDSRSVDLAVFNSLLVSDTASPLRLRTPKPSTSEPNGRRIRLLSATLCSQAPLLTLDSGDMDTDIASTRLRLVNTLMASPADGDGVLLDLGHWPQRADNQPGTSRFIGLEWHQHASLTFGVRRFILLAPDSGLSVDSYSEWQSCWSGPGEKGEFVATPWRPLKVAAHTVSPSYFSTRRFGTELQIGTDGSPPGCQVFGLHQPGAGRGRAAAVAQRPRWPHPRPTPRPVLSLKLSDHPDLGRFLADNPRHPMP
;
A
#
# COMPACT_ATOMS: atom_id res chain seq x y z
N MET A 1 -25.04 -38.98 -40.69
CA MET A 1 -25.64 -38.00 -39.77
C MET A 1 -24.51 -37.43 -38.93
N SER A 2 -23.87 -36.37 -39.40
CA SER A 2 -24.22 -34.94 -39.18
C SER A 2 -23.41 -34.40 -38.00
N ILE A 3 -22.25 -33.80 -38.29
CA ILE A 3 -22.02 -32.35 -38.46
C ILE A 3 -22.03 -31.64 -37.11
N GLY A 4 -20.82 -31.37 -36.59
CA GLY A 4 -20.65 -30.60 -35.36
C GLY A 4 -19.20 -30.30 -34.96
N LEU A 5 -18.23 -30.37 -35.89
CA LEU A 5 -16.82 -30.08 -35.56
C LEU A 5 -16.08 -29.23 -36.62
N LEU A 6 -16.78 -28.67 -37.61
CA LEU A 6 -16.17 -27.91 -38.72
C LEU A 6 -16.67 -26.47 -38.84
N ALA A 7 -17.32 -25.93 -37.81
CA ALA A 7 -17.88 -24.57 -37.81
C ALA A 7 -17.15 -23.56 -36.90
N LEU A 8 -16.06 -23.95 -36.20
CA LEU A 8 -15.37 -23.06 -35.25
C LEU A 8 -13.94 -22.66 -35.62
N LEU A 9 -13.38 -23.19 -36.72
CA LEU A 9 -12.01 -22.89 -37.16
C LEU A 9 -11.94 -21.97 -38.41
N GLY A 10 -13.08 -21.54 -38.96
CA GLY A 10 -13.16 -20.70 -40.15
C GLY A 10 -13.44 -19.20 -39.92
N TYR A 11 -13.42 -18.71 -38.66
CA TYR A 11 -13.82 -17.32 -38.34
C TYR A 11 -12.69 -16.41 -37.86
N ASN A 12 -11.43 -16.87 -37.77
CA ASN A 12 -10.34 -16.03 -37.23
C ASN A 12 -9.20 -15.71 -38.22
N PHE A 13 -9.32 -16.03 -39.51
CA PHE A 13 -8.23 -15.74 -40.46
C PHE A 13 -8.70 -15.40 -41.88
N VAL A 14 -9.62 -14.45 -42.07
CA VAL A 14 -9.70 -13.65 -43.31
C VAL A 14 -10.35 -12.30 -43.00
N ASN A 15 -9.54 -11.28 -42.69
CA ASN A 15 -9.74 -9.89 -43.10
C ASN A 15 -8.50 -9.08 -42.72
N LEU A 16 -7.41 -9.47 -43.38
CA LEU A 16 -6.28 -8.61 -43.66
C LEU A 16 -6.51 -8.07 -45.08
N GLY A 17 -6.63 -6.76 -45.23
CA GLY A 17 -6.60 -6.15 -46.55
C GLY A 17 -7.05 -4.69 -46.58
N GLN A 18 -6.11 -3.84 -46.99
CA GLN A 18 -6.32 -2.58 -47.74
C GLN A 18 -6.67 -1.36 -46.86
N SER A 19 -5.75 -0.45 -46.51
CA SER A 19 -4.94 0.44 -47.37
C SER A 19 -5.77 1.09 -48.47
N VAL A 20 -6.34 2.27 -48.20
CA VAL A 20 -6.70 3.25 -49.22
C VAL A 20 -6.39 4.65 -48.70
N ASP A 21 -5.34 5.21 -49.28
CA ASP A 21 -5.06 6.64 -49.41
C ASP A 21 -6.20 7.31 -50.21
N VAL A 22 -6.76 8.42 -49.74
CA VAL A 22 -7.46 9.38 -50.61
C VAL A 22 -7.08 10.79 -50.19
N SER A 23 -6.02 11.29 -50.82
CA SER A 23 -5.85 12.71 -51.10
C SER A 23 -6.74 13.09 -52.29
N GLY A 24 -7.40 14.24 -52.21
CA GLY A 24 -8.28 14.72 -53.27
C GLY A 24 -8.92 16.07 -52.96
N THR A 25 -8.16 17.15 -53.14
CA THR A 25 -8.70 18.46 -53.58
C THR A 25 -8.81 18.41 -55.12
N PRO A 26 -9.79 19.09 -55.80
CA PRO A 26 -9.73 20.55 -55.90
C PRO A 26 -11.06 21.34 -56.10
N THR A 27 -10.90 22.66 -55.97
CA THR A 27 -11.64 23.78 -56.63
C THR A 27 -13.10 24.08 -56.26
N SER A 28 -13.35 25.19 -55.54
CA SER A 28 -13.70 26.51 -56.11
C SER A 28 -14.24 27.47 -55.03
N ALA A 29 -13.77 28.73 -55.07
CA ALA A 29 -14.17 29.84 -54.19
C ALA A 29 -15.50 30.49 -54.66
N PRO A 30 -16.12 31.50 -54.00
CA PRO A 30 -15.48 32.78 -53.68
C PRO A 30 -15.82 33.45 -52.33
N PHE A 31 -14.90 34.34 -51.98
CA PHE A 31 -14.99 35.47 -51.05
C PHE A 31 -16.37 36.14 -50.93
N THR A 32 -16.72 36.52 -49.69
CA THR A 32 -17.30 37.85 -49.43
C THR A 32 -16.71 38.45 -48.15
N ASN A 33 -16.33 39.72 -48.30
CA ASN A 33 -15.82 40.62 -47.29
C ASN A 33 -16.85 40.88 -46.19
N SER A 34 -16.39 41.02 -44.95
CA SER A 34 -17.04 41.89 -43.97
C SER A 34 -15.98 42.53 -43.07
N THR A 35 -15.52 43.69 -43.54
CA THR A 35 -15.02 44.80 -42.74
C THR A 35 -15.99 45.12 -41.61
N ALA A 36 -15.49 45.11 -40.37
CA ALA A 36 -16.07 45.88 -39.27
C ALA A 36 -14.92 46.60 -38.56
N ILE A 37 -14.86 47.89 -38.86
CA ILE A 37 -14.06 48.93 -38.23
C ILE A 37 -14.64 49.15 -36.83
N ALA A 38 -13.81 49.15 -35.80
CA ALA A 38 -14.12 49.70 -34.48
C ALA A 38 -13.05 50.76 -34.14
N PRO A 39 -13.45 51.94 -33.63
CA PRO A 39 -12.58 53.11 -33.58
C PRO A 39 -11.70 53.18 -32.33
N GLU A 40 -10.69 54.04 -32.50
CA GLU A 40 -9.59 54.52 -31.66
C GLU A 40 -9.90 55.02 -30.23
N ASN A 41 -8.79 55.08 -29.46
CA ASN A 41 -8.48 55.90 -28.27
C ASN A 41 -8.95 55.34 -26.91
N GLU A 42 -8.12 55.25 -25.85
CA GLU A 42 -6.99 56.08 -25.42
C GLU A 42 -5.88 55.27 -24.72
N ARG A 43 -4.62 55.67 -24.94
CA ARG A 43 -3.45 55.32 -24.11
C ARG A 43 -3.25 56.39 -23.04
N PRO A 44 -2.87 56.01 -21.81
CA PRO A 44 -1.96 56.80 -20.99
C PRO A 44 -0.55 56.20 -21.06
N SER A 45 0.40 57.06 -21.43
CA SER A 45 1.85 56.85 -21.39
C SER A 45 2.34 56.65 -19.95
N ALA A 46 3.17 55.64 -19.72
CA ALA A 46 4.00 55.51 -18.53
C ALA A 46 5.43 55.07 -18.92
N PRO A 47 6.46 55.50 -18.17
CA PRO A 47 7.83 55.62 -18.66
C PRO A 47 8.61 54.30 -18.67
N LEU A 48 9.52 54.20 -19.64
CA LEU A 48 10.63 53.27 -19.66
C LEU A 48 11.58 53.58 -18.50
N ASN A 49 11.67 52.69 -17.51
CA ASN A 49 12.90 52.25 -16.83
C ASN A 49 12.58 51.54 -15.51
N ALA A 50 12.59 50.20 -15.53
CA ALA A 50 12.98 49.38 -14.38
C ALA A 50 13.34 47.98 -14.89
N SER A 51 14.63 47.67 -14.88
CA SER A 51 15.18 46.34 -15.01
C SER A 51 14.74 45.48 -13.82
N GLY A 52 13.64 44.75 -14.01
CA GLY A 52 13.19 43.70 -13.13
C GLY A 52 12.74 42.53 -13.99
N ILE A 53 13.39 41.37 -13.84
CA ILE A 53 12.91 40.12 -14.41
C ILE A 53 11.57 39.83 -13.73
N VAL A 54 10.48 40.15 -14.42
CA VAL A 54 9.15 39.69 -14.06
C VAL A 54 9.16 38.20 -14.34
N TYR A 55 9.24 37.39 -13.28
CA TYR A 55 8.76 36.03 -13.38
C TYR A 55 7.30 36.15 -13.76
N ASP A 56 6.99 35.77 -15.00
CA ASP A 56 5.63 35.55 -15.45
C ASP A 56 5.13 34.37 -14.59
N THR A 57 4.61 34.71 -13.41
CA THR A 57 3.93 33.77 -12.53
C THR A 57 2.71 33.36 -13.31
N LEU A 58 2.80 32.22 -13.99
CA LEU A 58 1.65 31.51 -14.52
C LEU A 58 0.55 31.59 -13.45
N PRO A 59 -0.67 32.05 -13.79
CA PRO A 59 -1.73 32.11 -12.82
C PRO A 59 -1.86 30.73 -12.17
N SER A 60 -1.86 30.69 -10.84
CA SER A 60 -2.11 29.47 -10.07
C SER A 60 -3.30 28.78 -10.74
N PRO A 61 -3.16 27.53 -11.23
CA PRO A 61 -4.29 26.86 -11.83
C PRO A 61 -5.42 26.86 -10.79
N LEU A 62 -6.66 27.11 -11.22
CA LEU A 62 -7.82 26.88 -10.36
C LEU A 62 -7.85 25.37 -10.05
N LEU A 63 -7.43 25.03 -8.83
CA LEU A 63 -6.75 23.78 -8.45
C LEU A 63 -7.67 22.72 -7.82
N THR A 64 -8.98 22.83 -7.97
CA THR A 64 -9.92 21.86 -7.41
C THR A 64 -10.63 21.10 -8.52
N GLY A 65 -10.34 19.80 -8.66
CA GLY A 65 -11.16 18.91 -9.48
C GLY A 65 -12.58 18.79 -8.93
N GLN A 66 -13.54 18.39 -9.77
CA GLN A 66 -14.93 18.27 -9.34
C GLN A 66 -15.07 17.25 -8.20
N PRO A 67 -15.92 17.51 -7.19
CA PRO A 67 -16.20 16.55 -6.14
C PRO A 67 -16.77 15.26 -6.74
N ALA A 68 -16.16 14.12 -6.44
CA ALA A 68 -16.71 12.82 -6.82
C ALA A 68 -17.35 12.13 -5.59
N LEU A 69 -18.07 11.01 -5.78
CA LEU A 69 -18.52 10.08 -4.73
C LEU A 69 -17.70 8.76 -4.84
N PRO A 70 -17.15 8.19 -3.74
CA PRO A 70 -16.34 7.00 -3.88
C PRO A 70 -17.27 5.79 -3.95
N PRO A 71 -16.91 4.72 -4.67
CA PRO A 71 -17.69 3.49 -4.59
C PRO A 71 -17.72 2.99 -3.13
N PRO A 72 -18.84 2.44 -2.66
CA PRO A 72 -18.95 1.93 -1.29
C PRO A 72 -17.97 0.77 -1.08
N TYR A 73 -17.24 0.82 0.03
CA TYR A 73 -16.39 -0.29 0.46
C TYR A 73 -17.25 -1.42 1.04
N LEU A 74 -17.05 -2.63 0.53
CA LEU A 74 -17.66 -3.86 1.06
C LEU A 74 -16.53 -4.83 1.42
N PRO A 75 -16.34 -5.17 2.71
CA PRO A 75 -15.26 -6.04 3.12
C PRO A 75 -15.44 -7.47 2.60
N SER A 76 -14.32 -8.10 2.23
CA SER A 76 -14.29 -9.47 1.69
C SER A 76 -14.45 -10.54 2.78
N LEU A 77 -15.65 -10.62 3.36
CA LEU A 77 -15.96 -11.50 4.49
C LEU A 77 -16.65 -12.81 4.07
N ARG A 78 -16.32 -13.89 4.76
CA ARG A 78 -17.09 -15.15 4.75
C ARG A 78 -18.34 -15.03 5.63
N ARG A 79 -19.32 -15.92 5.42
CA ARG A 79 -20.64 -15.85 6.10
C ARG A 79 -20.53 -15.79 7.63
N GLY A 80 -19.68 -16.62 8.23
CA GLY A 80 -19.49 -16.67 9.69
C GLY A 80 -18.69 -15.52 10.29
N GLU A 81 -18.04 -14.69 9.46
CA GLU A 81 -17.15 -13.62 9.91
C GLU A 81 -17.89 -12.30 10.16
N LYS A 82 -19.07 -12.12 9.56
CA LYS A 82 -19.85 -10.88 9.68
C LYS A 82 -20.12 -10.50 11.14
N ARG A 83 -20.47 -11.47 11.98
CA ARG A 83 -20.71 -11.26 13.44
C ARG A 83 -19.45 -10.86 14.21
N HIS A 84 -18.27 -11.08 13.64
CA HIS A 84 -16.98 -10.75 14.23
C HIS A 84 -16.36 -9.49 13.62
N THR A 85 -17.02 -8.81 12.69
CA THR A 85 -16.49 -7.60 12.05
C THR A 85 -16.80 -6.35 12.89
N PHE A 86 -15.98 -5.31 12.81
CA PHE A 86 -16.32 -4.03 13.42
C PHE A 86 -17.40 -3.36 12.57
N GLU A 87 -18.44 -2.84 13.21
CA GLU A 87 -19.51 -2.10 12.52
C GLU A 87 -18.95 -0.94 11.68
N TRP A 88 -17.97 -0.22 12.23
CA TRP A 88 -17.32 0.88 11.53
C TRP A 88 -16.52 0.42 10.30
N ALA A 89 -16.06 -0.83 10.26
CA ALA A 89 -15.29 -1.37 9.13
C ALA A 89 -16.20 -1.68 7.93
N THR A 90 -17.49 -1.98 8.17
CA THR A 90 -18.48 -2.28 7.12
C THR A 90 -19.32 -1.07 6.69
N THR A 91 -19.20 0.06 7.39
CA THR A 91 -20.05 1.22 7.13
C THR A 91 -19.39 2.16 6.11
N PRO A 92 -19.96 2.35 4.91
CA PRO A 92 -19.43 3.30 3.93
C PRO A 92 -19.49 4.72 4.49
N ARG A 93 -18.44 5.51 4.30
CA ARG A 93 -18.44 6.96 4.60
C ARG A 93 -18.13 7.76 3.34
N PRO A 94 -19.04 7.78 2.35
CA PRO A 94 -18.84 8.56 1.15
C PRO A 94 -19.00 10.04 1.49
N ILE A 95 -17.88 10.76 1.57
CA ILE A 95 -17.86 12.23 1.68
C ILE A 95 -17.33 12.74 0.34
N PRO A 96 -18.09 13.53 -0.42
CA PRO A 96 -17.59 14.09 -1.67
C PRO A 96 -16.30 14.88 -1.45
N ARG A 97 -15.27 14.60 -2.24
CA ARG A 97 -13.97 15.29 -2.17
C ARG A 97 -13.46 15.63 -3.57
N PRO A 98 -12.60 16.67 -3.71
CA PRO A 98 -11.97 16.99 -4.97
C PRO A 98 -11.21 15.80 -5.56
N ALA A 99 -11.43 15.51 -6.84
CA ALA A 99 -10.68 14.49 -7.57
C ALA A 99 -9.42 15.08 -8.20
N LEU A 100 -8.26 14.45 -7.95
CA LEU A 100 -6.95 14.80 -8.50
C LEU A 100 -6.48 13.63 -9.37
N TYR A 101 -6.27 13.85 -10.67
CA TYR A 101 -5.88 12.82 -11.62
C TYR A 101 -4.38 12.85 -11.82
N VAL A 102 -3.72 11.69 -11.76
CA VAL A 102 -2.27 11.58 -11.95
C VAL A 102 -2.00 10.75 -13.18
N SER A 103 -1.42 11.38 -14.20
CA SER A 103 -1.10 10.71 -15.45
C SER A 103 0.12 11.32 -16.13
N GLY A 104 0.69 10.59 -17.10
CA GLY A 104 1.85 11.07 -17.86
C GLY A 104 1.53 12.20 -18.85
N ARG A 105 0.26 12.57 -19.03
CA ARG A 105 -0.21 13.57 -20.01
C ARG A 105 -1.04 14.63 -19.30
N HIS A 106 -0.84 15.91 -19.63
CA HIS A 106 -1.65 16.98 -19.04
C HIS A 106 -2.92 17.19 -19.87
N GLU A 107 -4.08 16.86 -19.33
CA GLU A 107 -5.37 17.15 -19.97
C GLU A 107 -6.34 17.80 -18.98
N GLY A 108 -6.13 19.09 -18.70
CA GLY A 108 -7.14 19.92 -18.01
C GLY A 108 -6.92 20.15 -16.51
N ARG A 109 -7.96 20.66 -15.84
CA ARG A 109 -7.94 21.02 -14.40
C ARG A 109 -7.91 19.76 -13.52
N GLY A 110 -7.25 19.86 -12.37
CA GLY A 110 -7.11 18.73 -11.43
C GLY A 110 -6.20 17.60 -11.93
N HIS A 111 -5.47 17.78 -13.03
CA HIS A 111 -4.52 16.80 -13.56
C HIS A 111 -3.09 17.13 -13.14
N PHE A 112 -2.33 16.11 -12.73
CA PHE A 112 -0.98 16.23 -12.21
C PHE A 112 -0.05 15.24 -12.92
N HIS A 113 1.16 15.70 -13.22
CA HIS A 113 2.20 14.88 -13.84
C HIS A 113 2.87 13.86 -12.92
N SER A 114 2.66 13.98 -11.61
CA SER A 114 3.27 13.09 -10.63
C SER A 114 2.44 13.00 -9.37
N LEU A 115 2.56 11.86 -8.68
CA LEU A 115 1.90 11.61 -7.43
C LEU A 115 2.41 12.54 -6.32
N ASP A 116 3.71 12.83 -6.28
CA ASP A 116 4.28 13.86 -5.38
C ASP A 116 3.57 15.20 -5.51
N ASN A 117 3.36 15.67 -6.75
CA ASN A 117 2.70 16.95 -7.01
C ASN A 117 1.21 16.91 -6.64
N ALA A 118 0.51 15.80 -6.90
CA ALA A 118 -0.89 15.67 -6.48
C ALA A 118 -1.03 15.68 -4.95
N VAL A 119 -0.11 15.01 -4.25
CA VAL A 119 -0.08 14.98 -2.78
C VAL A 119 0.19 16.37 -2.20
N SER A 120 1.11 17.14 -2.78
CA SER A 120 1.41 18.50 -2.31
C SER A 120 0.28 19.51 -2.52
N HIS A 121 -0.73 19.16 -3.32
CA HIS A 121 -1.91 19.98 -3.60
C HIS A 121 -3.15 19.53 -2.82
N LEU A 122 -3.01 18.59 -1.88
CA LEU A 122 -4.10 18.23 -0.97
C LEU A 122 -4.38 19.39 0.00
N GLU A 123 -5.65 19.77 0.08
CA GLU A 123 -6.16 20.70 1.10
C GLU A 123 -6.43 19.98 2.42
N ASP A 124 -6.69 20.73 3.50
CA ASP A 124 -7.00 20.21 4.85
C ASP A 124 -8.19 19.24 4.85
N ALA A 125 -9.15 19.42 3.95
CA ALA A 125 -10.28 18.49 3.77
C ALA A 125 -9.84 17.09 3.26
N GLY A 126 -8.68 17.00 2.63
CA GLY A 126 -8.21 15.87 1.85
C GLY A 126 -8.80 15.84 0.43
N GLY A 127 -8.47 14.80 -0.33
CA GLY A 127 -8.80 14.70 -1.74
C GLY A 127 -8.64 13.27 -2.26
N TRP A 128 -9.12 13.02 -3.48
CA TRP A 128 -9.07 11.71 -4.12
C TRP A 128 -8.13 11.69 -5.30
N ILE A 129 -7.00 11.03 -5.11
CA ILE A 129 -5.98 10.88 -6.11
C ILE A 129 -6.29 9.63 -6.95
N GLN A 130 -6.53 9.84 -8.24
CA GLN A 130 -6.76 8.78 -9.23
C GLN A 130 -5.51 8.56 -10.08
N LEU A 131 -4.91 7.38 -9.95
CA LEU A 131 -3.72 6.99 -10.70
C LEU A 131 -4.13 6.41 -12.06
N GLU A 132 -3.89 7.16 -13.14
CA GLU A 132 -4.31 6.77 -14.48
C GLU A 132 -3.27 5.87 -15.16
N GLY A 133 -3.66 4.61 -15.38
CA GLY A 133 -2.79 3.60 -15.96
C GLY A 133 -1.93 2.85 -14.93
N PRO A 134 -1.05 1.94 -15.39
CA PRO A 134 -0.34 1.02 -14.51
C PRO A 134 0.88 1.61 -13.79
N GLY A 135 1.30 2.84 -14.13
CA GLY A 135 2.53 3.45 -13.61
C GLY A 135 3.80 3.07 -14.39
N PRO A 136 5.00 3.27 -13.81
CA PRO A 136 5.25 3.58 -12.41
C PRO A 136 4.87 5.00 -11.99
N PHE A 137 4.31 5.11 -10.79
CA PHE A 137 4.21 6.38 -10.07
C PHE A 137 5.26 6.40 -8.98
N SER A 138 5.94 7.53 -8.81
CA SER A 138 6.88 7.73 -7.71
C SER A 138 6.21 8.49 -6.59
N LEU A 139 6.44 8.07 -5.35
CA LEU A 139 6.11 8.84 -4.15
C LEU A 139 7.37 8.96 -3.31
N THR A 140 7.91 10.17 -3.23
CA THR A 140 9.04 10.52 -2.37
C THR A 140 8.59 10.53 -0.92
N ALA A 141 9.49 10.19 0.00
CA ALA A 141 9.15 10.09 1.40
C ALA A 141 8.46 11.39 1.89
N THR A 142 7.22 11.28 2.36
CA THR A 142 6.38 12.44 2.66
C THR A 142 5.55 12.22 3.91
N THR A 143 5.09 13.33 4.49
CA THR A 143 4.23 13.34 5.68
C THR A 143 2.91 14.04 5.33
N LEU A 144 1.79 13.38 5.62
CA LEU A 144 0.45 13.96 5.58
C LEU A 144 0.05 14.32 7.01
N VAL A 145 -0.22 15.60 7.25
CA VAL A 145 -0.56 16.13 8.58
C VAL A 145 -1.91 16.82 8.47
N ASP A 146 -2.83 16.49 9.37
CA ASP A 146 -4.16 17.09 9.47
C ASP A 146 -4.98 17.04 8.16
N CYS A 147 -4.68 16.08 7.28
CA CYS A 147 -5.44 15.86 6.06
C CYS A 147 -6.70 15.04 6.38
N GLY A 148 -7.88 15.65 6.26
CA GLY A 148 -9.16 15.07 6.66
C GLY A 148 -9.40 13.67 6.11
N HIS A 149 -9.52 13.51 4.80
CA HIS A 149 -9.66 12.19 4.17
C HIS A 149 -9.00 12.15 2.78
N VAL A 150 -7.95 11.36 2.66
CA VAL A 150 -7.19 11.13 1.43
C VAL A 150 -7.45 9.73 0.91
N ARG A 151 -7.75 9.61 -0.38
CA ARG A 151 -7.88 8.33 -1.07
C ARG A 151 -6.96 8.29 -2.27
N ILE A 152 -6.18 7.23 -2.42
CA ILE A 152 -5.35 6.99 -3.61
C ILE A 152 -5.80 5.68 -4.24
N SER A 153 -6.30 5.72 -5.46
CA SER A 153 -6.87 4.55 -6.15
C SER A 153 -6.68 4.61 -7.66
N THR A 154 -6.96 3.52 -8.36
CA THR A 154 -7.07 3.53 -9.83
C THR A 154 -8.52 3.81 -10.25
N PRO A 155 -8.76 4.53 -11.36
CA PRO A 155 -10.12 4.82 -11.83
C PRO A 155 -10.83 3.58 -12.37
N ASN A 156 -10.09 2.63 -12.94
CA ASN A 156 -10.64 1.41 -13.54
C ASN A 156 -10.40 0.18 -12.63
N LYS A 157 -11.49 -0.54 -12.32
CA LYS A 157 -11.53 -1.80 -11.55
C LYS A 157 -10.73 -2.96 -12.15
N ASN A 158 -10.21 -2.83 -13.38
CA ASN A 158 -9.34 -3.82 -14.01
C ASN A 158 -7.87 -3.38 -14.04
N THR A 159 -7.58 -2.14 -13.67
CA THR A 159 -6.21 -1.59 -13.65
C THR A 159 -5.66 -1.52 -12.23
N ARG A 160 -4.34 -1.68 -12.11
CA ARG A 160 -3.59 -1.59 -10.86
C ARG A 160 -2.39 -0.69 -11.06
N ALA A 161 -2.12 0.18 -10.10
CA ALA A 161 -1.02 1.12 -10.18
C ALA A 161 0.19 0.57 -9.43
N VAL A 162 1.37 0.64 -10.04
CA VAL A 162 2.64 0.40 -9.35
C VAL A 162 3.14 1.71 -8.78
N VAL A 163 3.30 1.78 -7.45
CA VAL A 163 3.86 2.94 -6.74
C VAL A 163 5.23 2.56 -6.19
N VAL A 164 6.24 3.33 -6.59
CA VAL A 164 7.62 3.20 -6.11
C VAL A 164 7.82 4.21 -4.97
N LEU A 165 8.02 3.71 -3.75
CA LEU A 165 8.29 4.54 -2.57
C LEU A 165 9.76 4.93 -2.55
N LEU A 166 10.07 6.20 -2.77
CA LEU A 166 11.43 6.73 -2.85
C LEU A 166 11.86 7.37 -1.52
N PRO A 167 13.15 7.29 -1.15
CA PRO A 167 13.65 8.01 0.01
C PRO A 167 13.56 9.52 -0.18
N GLY A 168 13.32 10.25 0.91
CA GLY A 168 13.41 11.71 0.93
C GLY A 168 14.85 12.22 0.93
N THR A 169 15.01 13.54 0.93
CA THR A 169 16.32 14.21 0.99
C THR A 169 17.01 14.10 2.36
N LYS A 170 16.24 13.81 3.42
CA LYS A 170 16.73 13.51 4.77
C LYS A 170 16.73 12.00 5.00
N THR A 171 17.44 11.53 6.03
CA THR A 171 17.42 10.13 6.50
C THR A 171 16.05 9.76 7.08
N ALA A 172 15.03 9.72 6.23
CA ALA A 172 13.66 9.43 6.63
C ALA A 172 13.57 7.98 7.15
N SER A 173 13.06 7.82 8.37
CA SER A 173 12.75 6.52 8.96
C SER A 173 11.45 5.93 8.41
N SER A 174 10.65 6.74 7.70
CA SER A 174 9.37 6.35 7.13
C SER A 174 9.26 6.75 5.65
N ALA A 175 8.56 5.96 4.82
CA ALA A 175 8.25 6.35 3.44
C ALA A 175 6.97 7.21 3.35
N LEU A 176 5.90 6.82 4.01
CA LEU A 176 4.69 7.64 4.14
C LEU A 176 4.30 7.73 5.61
N GLN A 177 4.30 8.95 6.14
CA GLN A 177 3.90 9.22 7.52
C GLN A 177 2.55 9.96 7.52
N LEU A 178 1.66 9.56 8.43
CA LEU A 178 0.34 10.12 8.62
C LEU A 178 0.25 10.63 10.04
N HIS A 179 -0.25 11.85 10.21
CA HIS A 179 -0.61 12.42 11.50
C HIS A 179 -2.02 13.02 11.42
N ASN A 180 -2.92 12.59 12.31
CA ASN A 180 -4.34 13.02 12.34
C ASN A 180 -5.01 12.98 10.95
N THR A 181 -4.73 11.94 10.17
CA THR A 181 -5.16 11.80 8.77
C THR A 181 -5.92 10.49 8.56
N HIS A 182 -6.91 10.48 7.67
CA HIS A 182 -7.51 9.23 7.18
C HIS A 182 -7.02 8.92 5.77
N LEU A 183 -6.30 7.81 5.60
CA LEU A 183 -5.78 7.36 4.30
C LEU A 183 -6.45 6.07 3.83
N GLU A 184 -6.99 6.09 2.61
CA GLU A 184 -7.43 4.92 1.87
C GLU A 184 -6.52 4.66 0.66
N LEU A 185 -6.01 3.44 0.55
CA LEU A 185 -5.21 2.97 -0.58
C LEU A 185 -5.94 1.78 -1.22
N GLU A 186 -6.21 1.87 -2.52
CA GLU A 186 -6.95 0.81 -3.22
C GLU A 186 -6.26 0.42 -4.53
N ARG A 187 -6.02 -0.89 -4.71
CA ARG A 187 -5.48 -1.48 -5.95
C ARG A 187 -4.09 -0.97 -6.33
N ILE A 188 -3.26 -0.75 -5.31
CA ILE A 188 -1.89 -0.26 -5.46
C ILE A 188 -0.89 -1.34 -5.10
N ASP A 189 0.12 -1.44 -5.95
CA ASP A 189 1.26 -2.33 -5.85
C ASP A 189 2.50 -1.54 -5.44
N PHE A 190 2.82 -1.59 -4.15
CA PHE A 190 3.97 -0.91 -3.57
C PHE A 190 5.25 -1.71 -3.77
N THR A 191 6.28 -1.00 -4.22
CA THR A 191 7.64 -1.52 -4.35
C THR A 191 8.65 -0.48 -3.86
N LEU A 192 9.79 -0.95 -3.40
CA LEU A 192 10.93 -0.09 -3.10
C LEU A 192 11.88 0.05 -4.29
N PRO A 193 12.69 1.12 -4.33
CA PRO A 193 13.78 1.31 -5.28
C PRO A 193 14.77 0.14 -5.28
N ALA A 194 15.31 -0.18 -6.45
CA ALA A 194 16.36 -1.19 -6.58
C ALA A 194 17.64 -0.78 -5.81
N SER A 195 17.94 0.52 -5.74
CA SER A 195 19.06 1.05 -4.94
C SER A 195 18.83 0.94 -3.42
N GLY A 196 17.59 0.70 -2.97
CA GLY A 196 17.20 0.73 -1.56
C GLY A 196 17.05 2.13 -0.98
N PHE A 197 16.59 2.19 0.28
CA PHE A 197 16.61 3.42 1.10
C PHE A 197 18.03 3.65 1.64
N PRO A 198 18.44 4.93 1.86
CA PRO A 198 19.73 5.25 2.44
C PRO A 198 19.86 4.62 3.83
N ASN A 199 21.08 4.26 4.24
CA ASN A 199 21.44 3.55 5.48
C ASN A 199 20.77 2.18 5.67
N GLN A 200 21.22 1.43 6.69
CA GLN A 200 20.66 0.11 7.08
C GLN A 200 19.82 0.17 8.37
N ARG A 201 19.46 1.38 8.84
CA ARG A 201 18.60 1.56 10.02
C ARG A 201 17.19 1.04 9.72
N ARG A 202 16.42 0.86 10.79
CA ARG A 202 15.01 0.49 10.74
C ARG A 202 14.25 1.40 9.77
N LEU A 203 13.47 0.80 8.88
CA LEU A 203 12.62 1.50 7.91
C LEU A 203 11.16 1.13 8.14
N THR A 204 10.30 2.13 8.21
CA THR A 204 8.84 1.97 8.22
C THR A 204 8.30 2.38 6.84
N LEU A 205 7.45 1.59 6.20
CA LEU A 205 6.88 2.00 4.91
C LEU A 205 5.70 2.94 5.12
N PHE A 206 4.76 2.56 5.99
CA PHE A 206 3.59 3.36 6.35
C PHE A 206 3.58 3.56 7.86
N SER A 207 3.69 4.81 8.32
CA SER A 207 3.59 5.18 9.73
C SER A 207 2.26 5.91 9.93
N ALA A 208 1.32 5.27 10.60
CA ALA A 208 0.00 5.83 10.92
C ALA A 208 -0.02 6.27 12.38
N ASP A 209 0.34 7.52 12.63
CA ASP A 209 0.31 8.12 13.96
C ASP A 209 -1.00 8.89 14.18
N SER A 210 -1.77 8.50 15.19
CA SER A 210 -3.06 9.13 15.49
C SER A 210 -3.94 9.25 14.24
N SER A 211 -3.93 8.21 13.39
CA SER A 211 -4.46 8.23 12.02
C SER A 211 -5.24 6.94 11.72
N ASP A 212 -6.19 7.04 10.79
CA ASP A 212 -6.92 5.88 10.26
C ASP A 212 -6.30 5.44 8.93
N LEU A 213 -6.21 4.12 8.72
CA LEU A 213 -5.57 3.55 7.54
C LEU A 213 -6.39 2.40 6.96
N ARG A 214 -6.65 2.43 5.66
CA ARG A 214 -7.32 1.36 4.92
C ARG A 214 -6.53 0.99 3.68
N LEU A 215 -6.16 -0.29 3.57
CA LEU A 215 -5.57 -0.88 2.36
C LEU A 215 -6.53 -1.92 1.81
N THR A 216 -6.95 -1.75 0.57
CA THR A 216 -7.88 -2.65 -0.13
C THR A 216 -7.25 -3.16 -1.41
N ASP A 217 -7.12 -4.47 -1.56
CA ASP A 217 -6.55 -5.11 -2.74
C ASP A 217 -5.14 -4.54 -3.06
N CYS A 218 -4.31 -4.33 -2.03
CA CYS A 218 -2.97 -3.77 -2.15
C CYS A 218 -1.90 -4.87 -2.02
N SER A 219 -0.71 -4.62 -2.57
CA SER A 219 0.44 -5.48 -2.29
C SER A 219 1.67 -4.67 -1.87
N ILE A 220 2.39 -5.15 -0.86
CA ILE A 220 3.62 -4.60 -0.31
C ILE A 220 4.68 -5.68 -0.43
N THR A 221 5.81 -5.37 -1.07
CA THR A 221 6.92 -6.33 -1.21
C THR A 221 8.26 -5.71 -0.85
N GLN A 222 8.91 -6.24 0.19
CA GLN A 222 10.25 -5.86 0.61
C GLN A 222 11.29 -6.85 0.10
N HIS A 223 12.04 -6.48 -0.94
CA HIS A 223 13.00 -7.37 -1.60
C HIS A 223 14.29 -7.59 -0.80
N ARG A 224 14.77 -6.55 -0.11
CA ARG A 224 16.06 -6.54 0.58
C ARG A 224 15.85 -6.58 2.09
N ALA A 225 16.56 -7.52 2.74
CA ALA A 225 16.71 -7.47 4.18
C ALA A 225 17.49 -6.20 4.57
N ARG A 226 17.20 -5.67 5.75
CA ARG A 226 17.91 -4.54 6.37
C ARG A 226 18.38 -5.00 7.74
N GLU A 227 19.53 -4.52 8.19
CA GLU A 227 20.05 -4.85 9.53
C GLU A 227 19.09 -4.39 10.63
N GLY A 228 18.62 -3.14 10.56
CA GLY A 228 17.62 -2.60 11.49
C GLY A 228 16.19 -3.09 11.25
N GLY A 229 15.97 -4.00 10.29
CA GLY A 229 14.66 -4.52 9.91
C GLY A 229 13.78 -3.53 9.14
N THR A 230 12.64 -4.04 8.65
CA THR A 230 11.60 -3.25 7.99
C THR A 230 10.26 -3.48 8.69
N VAL A 231 9.47 -2.42 8.85
CA VAL A 231 8.06 -2.51 9.24
C VAL A 231 7.23 -2.01 8.07
N ALA A 232 6.34 -2.83 7.53
CA ALA A 232 5.47 -2.36 6.45
C ALA A 232 4.47 -1.33 6.96
N ILE A 233 3.74 -1.63 8.05
CA ILE A 233 2.77 -0.71 8.64
C ILE A 233 3.06 -0.59 10.14
N SER A 234 3.31 0.62 10.62
CA SER A 234 3.45 0.96 12.04
C SER A 234 2.28 1.84 12.47
N ILE A 235 1.65 1.53 13.59
CA ILE A 235 0.45 2.22 14.10
C ILE A 235 0.78 2.78 15.48
N SER A 236 0.63 4.08 15.69
CA SER A 236 0.89 4.77 16.96
C SER A 236 -0.21 5.77 17.33
N GLY A 237 -0.19 6.24 18.57
CA GLY A 237 -1.08 7.30 19.07
C GLY A 237 -2.57 6.93 19.05
N SER A 238 -3.42 7.95 19.11
CA SER A 238 -4.87 7.83 19.11
C SER A 238 -5.54 9.03 18.39
N VAL A 239 -6.67 8.80 17.74
CA VAL A 239 -7.35 9.86 16.97
C VAL A 239 -8.35 10.57 17.88
N LYS A 240 -8.09 11.82 18.31
CA LYS A 240 -9.07 12.64 19.06
C LYS A 240 -9.79 11.89 20.20
N GLY A 241 -9.03 11.14 21.01
CA GLY A 241 -9.57 10.37 22.14
C GLY A 241 -10.25 9.04 21.78
N ARG A 242 -10.16 8.58 20.52
CA ARG A 242 -10.60 7.22 20.11
C ARG A 242 -9.45 6.40 19.53
N ALA A 243 -9.62 5.08 19.51
CA ALA A 243 -8.71 4.15 18.86
C ALA A 243 -8.46 4.51 17.38
N CYS A 244 -7.22 4.35 16.93
CA CYS A 244 -6.87 4.33 15.50
C CYS A 244 -7.59 3.15 14.83
N ARG A 245 -8.18 3.37 13.66
CA ARG A 245 -8.93 2.34 12.92
C ARG A 245 -8.13 1.91 11.71
N VAL A 246 -7.76 0.64 11.66
CA VAL A 246 -6.92 0.09 10.61
C VAL A 246 -7.57 -1.11 9.95
N VAL A 247 -7.69 -1.10 8.62
CA VAL A 247 -8.27 -2.18 7.81
C VAL A 247 -7.31 -2.62 6.73
N LEU A 248 -7.05 -3.92 6.66
CA LEU A 248 -6.34 -4.56 5.55
C LEU A 248 -7.28 -5.58 4.93
N ASP A 249 -7.70 -5.38 3.68
CA ASP A 249 -8.59 -6.29 2.96
C ASP A 249 -7.96 -6.73 1.65
N LYS A 250 -7.81 -8.04 1.44
CA LYS A 250 -7.12 -8.61 0.27
C LYS A 250 -5.71 -8.05 0.10
N VAL A 251 -5.00 -7.83 1.22
CA VAL A 251 -3.64 -7.31 1.21
C VAL A 251 -2.63 -8.45 1.16
N LEU A 252 -1.67 -8.34 0.25
CA LEU A 252 -0.46 -9.18 0.25
C LEU A 252 0.70 -8.38 0.82
N SER A 253 1.15 -8.69 2.04
CA SER A 253 2.39 -8.16 2.61
C SER A 253 3.41 -9.27 2.67
N ARG A 254 4.56 -9.07 2.02
CA ARG A 254 5.66 -10.04 2.05
C ARG A 254 7.03 -9.38 2.05
N GLY A 255 7.99 -9.93 2.77
CA GLY A 255 9.29 -9.28 2.86
C GLY A 255 10.36 -10.06 3.58
N ARG A 256 11.62 -9.69 3.32
CA ARG A 256 12.77 -10.17 4.10
C ARG A 256 13.04 -9.28 5.30
N ASN A 257 13.29 -9.86 6.47
CA ASN A 257 13.38 -9.21 7.77
C ASN A 257 12.30 -8.12 7.94
N THR A 258 11.05 -8.47 7.65
CA THR A 258 9.94 -7.51 7.54
C THR A 258 8.77 -7.89 8.43
N THR A 259 8.51 -7.10 9.46
CA THR A 259 7.24 -7.14 10.19
C THR A 259 6.16 -6.48 9.34
N SER A 260 5.05 -7.17 9.09
CA SER A 260 3.98 -6.62 8.25
C SER A 260 3.20 -5.55 9.00
N ILE A 261 2.88 -5.78 10.26
CA ILE A 261 2.14 -4.84 11.10
C ILE A 261 2.82 -4.74 12.45
N GLU A 262 3.13 -3.53 12.86
CA GLU A 262 3.54 -3.21 14.21
C GLU A 262 2.55 -2.25 14.85
N ILE A 263 2.12 -2.58 16.06
CA ILE A 263 1.25 -1.73 16.88
C ILE A 263 2.09 -1.19 18.02
N ASP A 264 2.33 0.12 18.01
CA ASP A 264 2.98 0.91 19.07
C ASP A 264 1.98 1.95 19.61
N SER A 265 0.78 1.48 19.97
CA SER A 265 -0.31 2.28 20.52
C SER A 265 -1.03 1.51 21.62
N ARG A 266 -1.51 2.21 22.66
CA ARG A 266 -2.40 1.64 23.69
C ARG A 266 -3.84 1.50 23.20
N SER A 267 -4.21 2.10 22.07
CA SER A 267 -5.57 2.01 21.52
C SER A 267 -5.61 1.86 20.00
N VAL A 268 -6.05 0.69 19.55
CA VAL A 268 -6.20 0.37 18.14
C VAL A 268 -7.37 -0.57 17.90
N ASP A 269 -8.11 -0.34 16.83
CA ASP A 269 -8.99 -1.34 16.24
C ASP A 269 -8.39 -1.77 14.90
N LEU A 270 -7.77 -2.95 14.88
CA LEU A 270 -7.15 -3.54 13.69
C LEU A 270 -8.05 -4.66 13.15
N ALA A 271 -8.39 -4.60 11.87
CA ALA A 271 -9.11 -5.65 11.16
C ALA A 271 -8.34 -6.08 9.91
N VAL A 272 -8.00 -7.36 9.85
CA VAL A 272 -7.32 -7.98 8.71
C VAL A 272 -8.26 -9.00 8.09
N PHE A 273 -8.74 -8.69 6.89
CA PHE A 273 -9.68 -9.49 6.11
C PHE A 273 -8.96 -10.13 4.93
N ASN A 274 -9.10 -11.45 4.78
CA ASN A 274 -8.73 -12.15 3.55
C ASN A 274 -7.33 -11.80 3.02
N SER A 275 -6.37 -11.58 3.92
CA SER A 275 -5.04 -11.03 3.62
C SER A 275 -3.94 -12.03 3.95
N LEU A 276 -2.80 -11.91 3.26
CA LEU A 276 -1.65 -12.78 3.41
C LEU A 276 -0.44 -11.98 3.90
N LEU A 277 0.06 -12.31 5.08
CA LEU A 277 1.22 -11.70 5.73
C LEU A 277 2.35 -12.72 5.83
N VAL A 278 3.41 -12.53 5.05
CA VAL A 278 4.55 -13.47 4.96
C VAL A 278 5.83 -12.76 5.34
N SER A 279 6.51 -13.30 6.33
CA SER A 279 7.84 -12.86 6.74
C SER A 279 8.80 -14.06 6.72
N ASP A 280 10.11 -13.78 6.65
CA ASP A 280 11.13 -14.78 6.94
C ASP A 280 11.48 -14.73 8.44
N THR A 281 12.42 -13.87 8.84
CA THR A 281 13.05 -13.85 10.16
C THR A 281 12.46 -12.81 11.12
N ALA A 282 11.30 -12.25 10.80
CA ALA A 282 10.61 -11.29 11.66
C ALA A 282 9.16 -11.72 11.92
N SER A 283 8.58 -11.35 13.06
CA SER A 283 7.17 -11.65 13.31
C SER A 283 6.27 -10.84 12.36
N PRO A 284 5.28 -11.46 11.69
CA PRO A 284 4.33 -10.77 10.82
C PRO A 284 3.50 -9.70 11.55
N LEU A 285 3.13 -9.96 12.80
CA LEU A 285 2.38 -9.04 13.66
C LEU A 285 3.10 -8.86 14.99
N ARG A 286 3.54 -7.63 15.26
CA ARG A 286 4.21 -7.26 16.50
C ARG A 286 3.40 -6.23 17.28
N LEU A 287 3.26 -6.43 18.58
CA LEU A 287 2.70 -5.45 19.50
C LEU A 287 3.80 -4.97 20.44
N ARG A 288 3.85 -3.67 20.64
CA ARG A 288 4.65 -2.99 21.65
C ARG A 288 3.71 -2.38 22.68
N THR A 289 4.24 -2.11 23.87
CA THR A 289 3.48 -1.51 24.96
C THR A 289 4.07 -0.14 25.27
N PRO A 290 3.57 0.92 24.62
CA PRO A 290 4.03 2.28 24.91
C PRO A 290 3.58 2.73 26.31
N LYS A 291 4.33 3.68 26.87
CA LYS A 291 4.05 4.26 28.19
C LYS A 291 2.65 4.91 28.22
N PRO A 292 1.96 4.87 29.37
CA PRO A 292 0.65 5.51 29.52
C PRO A 292 0.76 7.02 29.31
N SER A 293 -0.24 7.58 28.62
CA SER A 293 -0.51 9.01 28.57
C SER A 293 -1.86 9.26 29.24
N THR A 294 -1.99 10.37 29.96
CA THR A 294 -3.10 10.65 30.88
C THR A 294 -4.47 10.85 30.20
N SER A 295 -4.53 10.91 28.88
CA SER A 295 -5.74 11.23 28.10
C SER A 295 -6.07 10.23 27.00
N GLU A 296 -5.28 9.17 26.81
CA GLU A 296 -5.51 8.26 25.68
C GLU A 296 -6.49 7.13 26.03
N PRO A 297 -7.35 6.74 25.08
CA PRO A 297 -8.14 5.54 25.22
C PRO A 297 -7.21 4.34 25.48
N ASN A 298 -7.71 3.37 26.22
CA ASN A 298 -6.96 2.17 26.60
C ASN A 298 -7.70 0.94 26.07
N GLY A 299 -7.08 0.18 25.18
CA GLY A 299 -7.70 -1.02 24.60
C GLY A 299 -7.33 -1.25 23.13
N ARG A 300 -6.76 -2.41 22.85
CA ARG A 300 -6.36 -2.91 21.54
C ARG A 300 -7.30 -4.05 21.14
N ARG A 301 -8.01 -3.91 20.02
CA ARG A 301 -8.88 -4.95 19.46
C ARG A 301 -8.35 -5.36 18.10
N ILE A 302 -7.83 -6.58 18.01
CA ILE A 302 -7.19 -7.11 16.80
C ILE A 302 -8.03 -8.27 16.29
N ARG A 303 -8.48 -8.19 15.03
CA ARG A 303 -9.34 -9.19 14.40
C ARG A 303 -8.70 -9.69 13.11
N LEU A 304 -8.39 -10.97 13.07
CA LEU A 304 -7.87 -11.68 11.90
C LEU A 304 -9.02 -12.56 11.37
N LEU A 305 -9.58 -12.21 10.22
CA LEU A 305 -10.70 -12.92 9.60
C LEU A 305 -10.29 -13.40 8.21
N SER A 306 -10.25 -14.71 7.99
CA SER A 306 -9.67 -15.29 6.77
C SER A 306 -8.24 -14.82 6.49
N ALA A 307 -7.46 -14.49 7.53
CA ALA A 307 -6.07 -14.09 7.33
C ALA A 307 -5.17 -15.32 7.18
N THR A 308 -4.03 -15.16 6.51
CA THR A 308 -2.95 -16.14 6.52
C THR A 308 -1.66 -15.48 6.98
N LEU A 309 -1.05 -16.03 8.02
CA LEU A 309 0.23 -15.59 8.56
C LEU A 309 1.26 -16.69 8.36
N CYS A 310 2.45 -16.33 7.92
CA CYS A 310 3.57 -17.27 7.78
C CYS A 310 4.88 -16.59 8.15
N SER A 311 5.68 -17.23 9.01
CA SER A 311 7.00 -16.75 9.41
C SER A 311 7.90 -17.89 9.86
N GLN A 312 9.22 -17.73 9.66
CA GLN A 312 10.22 -18.58 10.31
C GLN A 312 10.51 -18.10 11.76
N ALA A 313 10.19 -16.85 12.09
CA ALA A 313 10.21 -16.33 13.47
C ALA A 313 8.86 -16.61 14.18
N PRO A 314 8.67 -16.24 15.46
CA PRO A 314 7.37 -16.34 16.12
C PRO A 314 6.25 -15.67 15.30
N LEU A 315 5.12 -16.36 15.16
CA LEU A 315 4.00 -15.88 14.33
C LEU A 315 3.41 -14.57 14.85
N LEU A 316 3.43 -14.39 16.16
CA LEU A 316 3.00 -13.20 16.88
C LEU A 316 4.03 -12.86 17.96
N THR A 317 4.39 -11.59 18.09
CA THR A 317 5.27 -11.11 19.17
C THR A 317 4.60 -9.97 19.92
N LEU A 318 4.42 -10.11 21.22
CA LEU A 318 3.85 -9.11 22.10
C LEU A 318 4.88 -8.79 23.18
N ASP A 319 5.32 -7.55 23.19
CA ASP A 319 6.35 -7.07 24.10
C ASP A 319 5.72 -6.09 25.10
N SER A 320 5.73 -6.47 26.38
CA SER A 320 5.34 -5.59 27.49
C SER A 320 6.40 -4.53 27.79
N GLY A 321 7.65 -4.72 27.36
CA GLY A 321 8.78 -3.89 27.78
C GLY A 321 8.92 -3.88 29.31
N ASP A 322 9.30 -2.72 29.86
CA ASP A 322 9.43 -2.52 31.32
C ASP A 322 8.08 -2.25 32.01
N MET A 323 6.96 -2.42 31.31
CA MET A 323 5.63 -2.21 31.85
C MET A 323 5.23 -3.45 32.65
N ASP A 324 5.14 -3.30 33.97
CA ASP A 324 4.65 -4.33 34.89
C ASP A 324 3.14 -4.59 34.65
N THR A 325 2.25 -4.23 35.59
CA THR A 325 0.81 -4.50 35.45
C THR A 325 0.04 -3.44 34.66
N ASP A 326 0.64 -2.28 34.38
CA ASP A 326 0.05 -1.20 33.59
C ASP A 326 0.11 -1.47 32.08
N ILE A 327 -0.65 -2.47 31.63
CA ILE A 327 -0.72 -2.87 30.23
C ILE A 327 -2.10 -2.58 29.65
N ALA A 328 -2.10 -2.10 28.40
CA ALA A 328 -3.33 -1.90 27.66
C ALA A 328 -4.04 -3.23 27.40
N SER A 329 -5.34 -3.29 27.72
CA SER A 329 -6.18 -4.46 27.38
C SER A 329 -6.04 -4.77 25.90
N THR A 330 -5.87 -6.04 25.55
CA THR A 330 -5.58 -6.52 24.21
C THR A 330 -6.43 -7.74 23.94
N ARG A 331 -7.32 -7.64 22.97
CA ARG A 331 -8.17 -8.76 22.53
C ARG A 331 -7.77 -9.17 21.13
N LEU A 332 -7.26 -10.39 21.00
CA LEU A 332 -7.00 -11.04 19.72
C LEU A 332 -8.15 -11.97 19.38
N ARG A 333 -8.71 -11.82 18.19
CA ARG A 333 -9.78 -12.68 17.68
C ARG A 333 -9.42 -13.20 16.30
N LEU A 334 -9.26 -14.51 16.21
CA LEU A 334 -8.89 -15.23 15.00
C LEU A 334 -10.08 -16.08 14.55
N VAL A 335 -10.56 -15.82 13.33
CA VAL A 335 -11.68 -16.56 12.72
C VAL A 335 -11.29 -16.97 11.31
N ASN A 336 -11.46 -18.25 10.95
CA ASN A 336 -11.02 -18.77 9.65
C ASN A 336 -9.56 -18.42 9.33
N THR A 337 -8.71 -18.27 10.33
CA THR A 337 -7.32 -17.81 10.12
C THR A 337 -6.41 -19.02 9.97
N LEU A 338 -5.44 -18.92 9.06
CA LEU A 338 -4.38 -19.90 8.90
C LEU A 338 -3.07 -19.30 9.42
N MET A 339 -2.45 -19.94 10.39
CA MET A 339 -1.13 -19.61 10.89
C MET A 339 -0.18 -20.74 10.55
N ALA A 340 0.91 -20.44 9.84
CA ALA A 340 1.81 -21.45 9.29
C ALA A 340 3.24 -21.17 9.73
N SER A 341 3.79 -22.04 10.58
CA SER A 341 5.24 -22.11 10.81
C SER A 341 5.85 -23.10 9.82
N PRO A 342 6.74 -22.66 8.91
CA PRO A 342 7.52 -23.54 8.05
C PRO A 342 8.41 -24.48 8.86
N ALA A 343 8.80 -25.62 8.27
CA ALA A 343 9.64 -26.63 8.92
C ALA A 343 11.05 -26.12 9.31
N ASP A 344 11.51 -25.08 8.63
CA ASP A 344 12.77 -24.37 8.85
C ASP A 344 12.63 -23.17 9.80
N GLY A 345 11.45 -22.98 10.41
CA GLY A 345 11.20 -21.92 11.39
C GLY A 345 11.28 -22.37 12.84
N ASP A 346 11.20 -21.40 13.75
CA ASP A 346 11.28 -21.57 15.21
C ASP A 346 10.12 -22.42 15.77
N GLY A 347 8.99 -22.50 15.06
CA GLY A 347 7.82 -23.25 15.54
C GLY A 347 7.15 -22.61 16.76
N VAL A 348 7.29 -21.30 16.94
CA VAL A 348 6.68 -20.55 18.05
C VAL A 348 5.42 -19.83 17.56
N LEU A 349 4.30 -20.03 18.25
CA LEU A 349 3.06 -19.32 17.95
C LEU A 349 3.07 -17.89 18.49
N LEU A 350 3.24 -17.75 19.80
CA LEU A 350 3.15 -16.48 20.51
C LEU A 350 4.41 -16.26 21.35
N ASP A 351 5.14 -15.20 21.06
CA ASP A 351 6.21 -14.71 21.93
C ASP A 351 5.67 -13.58 22.80
N LEU A 352 5.66 -13.79 24.12
CA LEU A 352 5.16 -12.84 25.10
C LEU A 352 6.28 -12.13 25.88
N GLY A 353 7.56 -12.51 25.70
CA GLY A 353 8.66 -11.92 26.47
C GLY A 353 8.36 -11.85 27.97
N HIS A 354 8.32 -10.62 28.50
CA HIS A 354 8.06 -10.32 29.92
C HIS A 354 6.60 -10.00 30.24
N TRP A 355 5.63 -10.53 29.48
CA TRP A 355 4.23 -10.18 29.70
C TRP A 355 3.77 -10.61 31.11
N PRO A 356 3.14 -9.71 31.89
CA PRO A 356 2.73 -9.97 33.25
C PRO A 356 1.65 -11.05 33.33
N GLN A 357 1.75 -11.87 34.37
CA GLN A 357 0.88 -13.01 34.61
C GLN A 357 0.13 -12.85 35.92
N ARG A 358 -1.07 -13.44 35.98
CA ARG A 358 -1.84 -13.52 37.21
C ARG A 358 -1.22 -14.56 38.14
N ALA A 359 -1.18 -14.24 39.43
CA ALA A 359 -0.81 -15.20 40.46
C ALA A 359 -1.93 -16.23 40.70
N ASP A 360 -3.18 -15.85 40.43
CA ASP A 360 -4.36 -16.70 40.55
C ASP A 360 -4.86 -17.19 39.18
N ASN A 361 -4.66 -18.48 38.90
CA ASN A 361 -5.26 -19.13 37.72
C ASN A 361 -6.72 -19.47 38.00
N GLN A 362 -7.60 -18.46 37.98
CA GLN A 362 -9.04 -18.72 38.04
C GLN A 362 -9.54 -19.34 36.72
N PRO A 363 -10.30 -20.46 36.78
CA PRO A 363 -10.82 -21.10 35.59
C PRO A 363 -11.71 -20.14 34.80
N GLY A 364 -11.54 -20.13 33.47
CA GLY A 364 -12.29 -19.25 32.57
C GLY A 364 -11.75 -17.83 32.45
N THR A 365 -10.63 -17.50 33.09
CA THR A 365 -9.92 -16.23 32.90
C THR A 365 -8.60 -16.44 32.20
N SER A 366 -8.07 -15.41 31.52
CA SER A 366 -6.72 -15.51 30.95
C SER A 366 -5.66 -15.41 32.03
N ARG A 367 -4.64 -16.26 31.93
CA ARG A 367 -3.41 -16.21 32.74
C ARG A 367 -2.64 -14.90 32.56
N PHE A 368 -2.72 -14.27 31.39
CA PHE A 368 -1.93 -13.08 31.04
C PHE A 368 -2.73 -11.80 31.26
N ILE A 369 -2.18 -10.86 32.04
CA ILE A 369 -2.90 -9.66 32.45
C ILE A 369 -3.24 -8.81 31.22
N GLY A 370 -4.51 -8.42 31.13
CA GLY A 370 -5.03 -7.58 30.05
C GLY A 370 -5.04 -8.25 28.68
N LEU A 371 -4.67 -9.53 28.54
CA LEU A 371 -4.60 -10.21 27.24
C LEU A 371 -5.73 -11.24 27.11
N GLU A 372 -6.50 -11.14 26.03
CA GLU A 372 -7.57 -12.07 25.71
C GLU A 372 -7.32 -12.71 24.34
N TRP A 373 -7.47 -14.03 24.30
CA TRP A 373 -7.33 -14.83 23.09
C TRP A 373 -8.64 -15.51 22.74
N HIS A 374 -9.06 -15.38 21.49
CA HIS A 374 -10.21 -16.08 20.94
C HIS A 374 -9.85 -16.67 19.58
N GLN A 375 -9.87 -17.99 19.48
CA GLN A 375 -9.69 -18.72 18.24
C GLN A 375 -10.96 -19.48 17.88
N HIS A 376 -11.37 -19.39 16.62
CA HIS A 376 -12.53 -20.12 16.11
C HIS A 376 -12.31 -20.53 14.66
N ALA A 377 -12.54 -21.80 14.35
CA ALA A 377 -12.49 -22.31 12.99
C ALA A 377 -11.18 -21.94 12.29
N SER A 378 -10.06 -21.97 13.02
CA SER A 378 -8.75 -21.50 12.56
C SER A 378 -7.74 -22.64 12.63
N LEU A 379 -6.70 -22.61 11.82
CA LEU A 379 -5.69 -23.66 11.77
C LEU A 379 -4.30 -23.11 12.01
N THR A 380 -3.52 -23.87 12.77
CA THR A 380 -2.15 -23.54 13.13
C THR A 380 -1.24 -24.72 12.79
N PHE A 381 -0.27 -24.52 11.90
CA PHE A 381 0.67 -25.55 11.45
C PHE A 381 2.06 -25.35 12.03
N GLY A 382 2.71 -26.45 12.42
CA GLY A 382 4.13 -26.48 12.73
C GLY A 382 4.54 -25.85 14.05
N VAL A 383 3.57 -25.59 14.92
CA VAL A 383 3.83 -25.03 16.24
C VAL A 383 4.32 -26.15 17.16
N ARG A 384 5.52 -25.94 17.70
CA ARG A 384 6.15 -26.78 18.73
C ARG A 384 6.03 -26.12 20.10
N ARG A 385 6.05 -24.79 20.13
CA ARG A 385 5.91 -23.95 21.32
C ARG A 385 4.75 -22.99 21.13
N PHE A 386 3.74 -23.11 21.98
CA PHE A 386 2.56 -22.26 21.91
C PHE A 386 2.86 -20.87 22.46
N ILE A 387 3.56 -20.79 23.60
CA ILE A 387 3.94 -19.52 24.23
C ILE A 387 5.41 -19.56 24.60
N LEU A 388 6.17 -18.58 24.11
CA LEU A 388 7.52 -18.28 24.57
C LEU A 388 7.44 -17.14 25.60
N LEU A 389 8.08 -17.33 26.75
CA LEU A 389 8.25 -16.33 27.80
C LEU A 389 9.75 -16.09 28.03
N ALA A 390 10.09 -14.92 28.56
CA ALA A 390 11.43 -14.63 29.04
C ALA A 390 11.78 -15.55 30.22
N PRO A 391 13.05 -15.98 30.37
CA PRO A 391 13.45 -16.98 31.37
C PRO A 391 13.10 -16.62 32.83
N ASP A 392 13.10 -15.33 33.15
CA ASP A 392 12.77 -14.76 34.46
C ASP A 392 11.26 -14.56 34.68
N SER A 393 10.47 -14.59 33.60
CA SER A 393 9.02 -14.37 33.61
C SER A 393 8.21 -15.67 33.75
N GLY A 394 8.86 -16.83 33.59
CA GLY A 394 8.29 -18.14 33.86
C GLY A 394 8.53 -19.17 32.76
N LEU A 395 7.91 -20.34 32.92
CA LEU A 395 8.06 -21.45 31.98
C LEU A 395 7.24 -21.23 30.71
N SER A 396 7.88 -21.47 29.57
CA SER A 396 7.23 -21.51 28.25
C SER A 396 6.19 -22.62 28.17
N VAL A 397 5.23 -22.47 27.26
CA VAL A 397 4.11 -23.40 27.07
C VAL A 397 4.29 -24.20 25.79
N ASP A 398 4.56 -25.49 25.93
CA ASP A 398 4.92 -26.38 24.82
C ASP A 398 3.81 -27.42 24.54
N SER A 399 2.76 -27.48 25.37
CA SER A 399 1.63 -28.41 25.20
C SER A 399 0.28 -27.71 25.01
N TYR A 400 -0.63 -28.39 24.30
CA TYR A 400 -2.00 -27.89 24.11
C TYR A 400 -2.79 -27.81 25.43
N SER A 401 -2.58 -28.73 26.38
CA SER A 401 -3.25 -28.71 27.68
C SER A 401 -2.88 -27.47 28.50
N GLU A 402 -1.61 -27.10 28.50
CA GLU A 402 -1.14 -25.87 29.14
C GLU A 402 -1.64 -24.64 28.38
N TRP A 403 -1.63 -24.66 27.04
CA TRP A 403 -2.22 -23.60 26.22
C TRP A 403 -3.69 -23.37 26.58
N GLN A 404 -4.47 -24.46 26.69
CA GLN A 404 -5.88 -24.39 27.07
C GLN A 404 -6.07 -23.76 28.44
N SER A 405 -5.19 -24.06 29.39
CA SER A 405 -5.24 -23.45 30.74
C SER A 405 -4.92 -21.96 30.78
N CYS A 406 -4.26 -21.42 29.74
CA CYS A 406 -3.87 -20.01 29.69
C CYS A 406 -4.99 -19.08 29.24
N TRP A 407 -6.04 -19.60 28.60
CA TRP A 407 -7.03 -18.80 27.90
C TRP A 407 -8.46 -19.21 28.22
N SER A 408 -9.37 -18.25 28.12
CA SER A 408 -10.82 -18.49 28.20
C SER A 408 -11.41 -19.02 26.89
N GLY A 409 -10.81 -18.70 25.74
CA GLY A 409 -11.22 -19.18 24.41
C GLY A 409 -10.06 -19.71 23.56
N PRO A 410 -9.38 -20.78 24.00
CA PRO A 410 -8.10 -21.25 23.42
C PRO A 410 -8.19 -21.83 22.00
N GLY A 411 -9.40 -22.11 21.49
CA GLY A 411 -9.60 -22.94 20.30
C GLY A 411 -9.72 -24.42 20.65
N GLU A 412 -9.75 -25.29 19.63
CA GLU A 412 -9.84 -26.75 19.80
C GLU A 412 -8.49 -27.44 19.50
N LYS A 413 -8.25 -28.62 20.08
CA LYS A 413 -6.99 -29.36 19.86
C LYS A 413 -6.73 -29.66 18.39
N GLY A 414 -7.78 -30.00 17.64
CA GLY A 414 -7.71 -30.28 16.20
C GLY A 414 -7.32 -29.09 15.34
N GLU A 415 -7.37 -27.86 15.90
CA GLU A 415 -6.93 -26.64 15.22
C GLU A 415 -5.40 -26.50 15.18
N PHE A 416 -4.67 -27.35 15.93
CA PHE A 416 -3.21 -27.34 16.02
C PHE A 416 -2.62 -28.59 15.38
N VAL A 417 -1.99 -28.40 14.22
CA VAL A 417 -1.35 -29.46 13.45
C VAL A 417 0.15 -29.43 13.71
N ALA A 418 0.66 -30.45 14.41
CA ALA A 418 2.07 -30.55 14.77
C ALA A 418 3.00 -30.65 13.54
N THR A 419 2.50 -31.23 12.44
CA THR A 419 3.25 -31.31 11.18
C THR A 419 3.57 -29.90 10.69
N PRO A 420 4.85 -29.59 10.45
CA PRO A 420 5.23 -28.26 9.99
C PRO A 420 4.61 -27.94 8.65
N TRP A 421 4.38 -26.64 8.43
CA TRP A 421 4.13 -26.20 7.07
C TRP A 421 5.37 -26.52 6.24
N ARG A 422 5.16 -26.89 4.98
CA ARG A 422 6.28 -27.20 4.08
C ARG A 422 7.30 -26.04 4.08
N PRO A 423 8.59 -26.32 3.85
CA PRO A 423 9.60 -25.26 3.80
C PRO A 423 9.26 -24.21 2.73
N LEU A 424 9.58 -22.94 2.97
CA LEU A 424 9.36 -21.89 1.96
C LEU A 424 10.22 -22.11 0.72
N LYS A 425 11.41 -22.72 0.86
CA LYS A 425 12.42 -22.97 -0.19
C LYS A 425 12.91 -21.74 -0.97
N VAL A 426 12.26 -20.59 -0.81
CA VAL A 426 12.56 -19.30 -1.42
C VAL A 426 12.42 -18.20 -0.36
N ALA A 427 13.05 -17.05 -0.60
CA ALA A 427 12.90 -15.89 0.29
C ALA A 427 11.45 -15.39 0.30
N ALA A 428 10.97 -14.93 1.46
CA ALA A 428 9.57 -14.50 1.66
C ALA A 428 9.04 -13.52 0.60
N HIS A 429 9.89 -12.60 0.12
CA HIS A 429 9.51 -11.60 -0.88
C HIS A 429 9.18 -12.16 -2.28
N THR A 430 9.58 -13.39 -2.61
CA THR A 430 9.29 -14.05 -3.90
C THR A 430 8.17 -15.08 -3.82
N VAL A 431 7.72 -15.44 -2.61
CA VAL A 431 6.71 -16.48 -2.39
C VAL A 431 5.39 -16.09 -3.07
N SER A 432 4.88 -16.98 -3.93
CA SER A 432 3.57 -16.80 -4.57
C SER A 432 2.43 -17.07 -3.57
N PRO A 433 1.33 -16.29 -3.57
CA PRO A 433 0.16 -16.57 -2.74
C PRO A 433 -0.38 -17.99 -2.92
N SER A 434 -0.32 -18.54 -4.13
CA SER A 434 -0.76 -19.91 -4.45
C SER A 434 -0.10 -21.00 -3.59
N TYR A 435 1.09 -20.70 -3.03
CA TYR A 435 1.74 -21.55 -2.05
C TYR A 435 0.87 -21.76 -0.80
N PHE A 436 0.09 -20.78 -0.36
CA PHE A 436 -0.75 -20.95 0.82
C PHE A 436 -2.10 -21.64 0.52
N SER A 437 -2.28 -22.18 -0.69
CA SER A 437 -3.48 -22.93 -1.03
C SER A 437 -3.62 -24.19 -0.17
N THR A 438 -4.72 -24.25 0.57
CA THR A 438 -5.10 -25.37 1.43
C THR A 438 -5.90 -26.45 0.71
N ARG A 439 -6.22 -26.26 -0.58
CA ARG A 439 -6.99 -27.24 -1.40
C ARG A 439 -6.38 -28.64 -1.46
N ARG A 440 -5.09 -28.78 -1.15
CA ARG A 440 -4.34 -30.03 -1.23
C ARG A 440 -4.52 -30.95 -0.02
N PHE A 441 -5.04 -30.45 1.10
CA PHE A 441 -5.13 -31.21 2.35
C PHE A 441 -6.49 -31.93 2.54
N GLY A 442 -7.29 -32.05 1.48
CA GLY A 442 -8.56 -32.76 1.53
C GLY A 442 -9.63 -32.11 2.42
N THR A 443 -10.58 -32.91 2.89
CA THR A 443 -11.72 -32.48 3.72
C THR A 443 -11.36 -32.32 5.19
N GLU A 444 -10.26 -32.89 5.66
CA GLU A 444 -9.83 -32.87 7.07
C GLU A 444 -9.55 -31.47 7.60
N LEU A 445 -9.21 -30.52 6.72
CA LEU A 445 -8.95 -29.12 7.08
C LEU A 445 -10.13 -28.18 6.82
N GLN A 446 -11.31 -28.70 6.47
CA GLN A 446 -12.52 -27.91 6.18
C GLN A 446 -13.27 -27.49 7.45
N ILE A 447 -12.55 -26.93 8.41
CA ILE A 447 -13.10 -26.53 9.71
C ILE A 447 -13.59 -25.08 9.75
N GLY A 448 -13.53 -24.36 8.62
CA GLY A 448 -13.97 -22.97 8.54
C GLY A 448 -15.46 -22.83 8.90
N THR A 449 -15.84 -21.63 9.34
CA THR A 449 -17.23 -21.31 9.72
C THR A 449 -18.28 -21.55 8.63
N ASP A 450 -17.84 -21.72 7.38
CA ASP A 450 -18.65 -22.00 6.19
C ASP A 450 -18.34 -23.37 5.56
N GLY A 451 -17.61 -24.25 6.27
CA GLY A 451 -17.18 -25.56 5.79
C GLY A 451 -16.05 -25.50 4.76
N SER A 452 -15.40 -24.34 4.58
CA SER A 452 -14.23 -24.21 3.71
C SER A 452 -12.93 -24.16 4.53
N PRO A 453 -11.75 -24.41 3.95
CA PRO A 453 -10.53 -24.40 4.74
C PRO A 453 -10.18 -22.98 5.24
N PRO A 454 -9.66 -22.85 6.48
CA PRO A 454 -9.14 -21.59 7.00
C PRO A 454 -8.01 -21.00 6.15
N GLY A 455 -7.85 -19.67 6.26
CA GLY A 455 -6.86 -18.87 5.55
C GLY A 455 -7.48 -17.90 4.55
N CYS A 456 -6.64 -17.12 3.90
CA CYS A 456 -7.06 -16.21 2.84
C CYS A 456 -7.37 -16.96 1.53
N GLN A 457 -8.21 -16.35 0.71
CA GLN A 457 -8.48 -16.79 -0.66
C GLN A 457 -7.29 -16.42 -1.54
N VAL A 458 -6.26 -17.26 -1.55
CA VAL A 458 -4.97 -16.98 -2.19
C VAL A 458 -5.05 -16.63 -3.68
N PHE A 459 -6.05 -17.12 -4.41
CA PHE A 459 -6.26 -16.80 -5.83
C PHE A 459 -6.95 -15.45 -6.06
N GLY A 460 -7.56 -14.89 -5.01
CA GLY A 460 -8.12 -13.54 -5.02
C GLY A 460 -7.11 -12.46 -4.62
N LEU A 461 -5.89 -12.85 -4.21
CA LEU A 461 -4.81 -11.92 -3.91
C LEU A 461 -4.01 -11.60 -5.16
N HIS A 462 -3.79 -10.32 -5.41
CA HIS A 462 -2.95 -9.92 -6.52
C HIS A 462 -1.48 -10.19 -6.22
N GLN A 463 -0.83 -10.95 -7.11
CA GLN A 463 0.63 -11.06 -7.14
C GLN A 463 1.18 -10.15 -8.26
N PRO A 464 2.02 -9.19 -7.92
CA PRO A 464 2.63 -8.33 -8.93
C PRO A 464 3.57 -9.08 -9.87
N GLY A 465 3.51 -8.73 -11.16
CA GLY A 465 4.34 -9.31 -12.22
C GLY A 465 5.80 -8.84 -12.26
N ALA A 466 6.61 -9.49 -13.11
CA ALA A 466 8.05 -9.27 -13.26
C ALA A 466 8.45 -7.85 -13.71
N GLY A 467 7.51 -7.03 -14.21
CA GLY A 467 7.75 -5.65 -14.65
C GLY A 467 8.15 -4.66 -13.55
N ARG A 468 8.09 -5.04 -12.27
CA ARG A 468 8.45 -4.19 -11.12
C ARG A 468 9.90 -3.72 -11.11
N GLY A 469 10.85 -4.59 -11.49
CA GLY A 469 12.27 -4.20 -11.54
C GLY A 469 12.50 -3.06 -12.55
N ARG A 470 11.80 -3.12 -13.69
CA ARG A 470 11.80 -2.06 -14.70
C ARG A 470 11.10 -0.80 -14.19
N ALA A 471 9.98 -0.94 -13.48
CA ALA A 471 9.25 0.18 -12.88
C ALA A 471 10.12 0.97 -11.87
N ALA A 472 10.84 0.27 -10.98
CA ALA A 472 11.79 0.88 -10.05
C ALA A 472 12.95 1.56 -10.78
N ALA A 473 13.50 0.94 -11.83
CA ALA A 473 14.57 1.54 -12.64
C ALA A 473 14.11 2.79 -13.41
N VAL A 474 12.87 2.82 -13.91
CA VAL A 474 12.29 3.98 -14.60
C VAL A 474 12.02 5.13 -13.62
N ALA A 475 11.50 4.82 -12.42
CA ALA A 475 11.23 5.81 -11.37
C ALA A 475 12.49 6.55 -10.88
N GLN A 476 13.67 5.93 -11.02
CA GLN A 476 14.97 6.50 -10.64
C GLN A 476 15.67 7.28 -11.74
N ARG A 477 15.14 7.33 -12.97
CA ARG A 477 15.79 8.06 -14.05
C ARG A 477 15.77 9.57 -13.75
N PRO A 478 16.90 10.28 -13.95
CA PRO A 478 16.90 11.74 -13.91
C PRO A 478 15.81 12.26 -14.82
N ARG A 479 14.86 13.02 -14.26
CA ARG A 479 13.85 13.70 -15.07
C ARG A 479 14.52 14.89 -15.74
N TRP A 480 14.28 15.04 -17.04
CA TRP A 480 14.68 16.25 -17.74
C TRP A 480 14.05 17.46 -17.02
N PRO A 481 14.80 18.54 -16.77
CA PRO A 481 14.20 19.76 -16.23
C PRO A 481 13.06 20.20 -17.16
N HIS A 482 11.90 20.49 -16.57
CA HIS A 482 10.85 21.24 -17.26
C HIS A 482 10.93 22.72 -16.86
N PRO A 483 10.71 23.65 -17.80
CA PRO A 483 10.20 23.44 -19.16
C PRO A 483 11.26 22.78 -20.06
N ARG A 484 10.80 21.97 -21.04
CA ARG A 484 11.69 21.54 -22.13
C ARG A 484 12.42 22.80 -22.59
N PRO A 485 13.76 22.79 -22.78
CA PRO A 485 14.40 23.92 -23.43
C PRO A 485 13.58 24.19 -24.69
N THR A 486 13.06 25.41 -24.82
CA THR A 486 12.40 25.88 -26.04
C THR A 486 13.23 25.37 -27.20
N PRO A 487 12.64 24.72 -28.23
CA PRO A 487 13.41 24.27 -29.38
C PRO A 487 14.18 25.48 -29.86
N ARG A 488 15.49 25.51 -29.58
CA ARG A 488 16.37 26.49 -30.18
C ARG A 488 16.18 26.28 -31.67
N PRO A 489 16.05 27.32 -32.50
CA PRO A 489 16.05 27.14 -33.94
C PRO A 489 17.33 26.36 -34.25
N VAL A 490 17.17 25.07 -34.56
CA VAL A 490 18.26 24.28 -35.08
C VAL A 490 18.46 24.88 -36.46
N LEU A 491 19.54 25.63 -36.61
CA LEU A 491 20.05 26.05 -37.92
C LEU A 491 20.27 24.75 -38.70
N SER A 492 19.28 24.39 -39.52
CA SER A 492 19.41 23.32 -40.48
C SER A 492 20.26 23.87 -41.61
N LEU A 493 21.57 23.73 -41.46
CA LEU A 493 22.52 24.09 -42.49
C LEU A 493 22.49 22.98 -43.54
N LYS A 494 21.96 23.30 -44.72
CA LYS A 494 22.19 22.48 -45.91
C LYS A 494 23.67 22.61 -46.27
N LEU A 495 24.43 21.54 -46.06
CA LEU A 495 25.85 21.46 -46.40
C LEU A 495 26.13 21.69 -47.89
N SER A 496 25.13 21.54 -48.76
CA SER A 496 25.21 21.88 -50.18
C SER A 496 25.32 23.39 -50.44
N ASP A 497 24.85 24.22 -49.52
CA ASP A 497 24.67 25.65 -49.73
C ASP A 497 25.85 26.46 -49.12
N HIS A 498 26.76 25.78 -48.41
CA HIS A 498 27.93 26.36 -47.74
C HIS A 498 29.18 25.47 -47.96
N PRO A 499 29.92 25.65 -49.07
CA PRO A 499 31.08 24.82 -49.41
C PRO A 499 32.28 25.01 -48.47
N ASP A 500 32.26 26.04 -47.62
CA ASP A 500 33.28 26.27 -46.58
C ASP A 500 32.62 26.60 -45.24
N LEU A 501 32.38 25.54 -44.46
CA LEU A 501 31.77 25.61 -43.12
C LEU A 501 32.64 26.40 -42.13
N GLY A 502 33.95 26.47 -42.35
CA GLY A 502 34.89 27.18 -41.47
C GLY A 502 34.70 28.69 -41.54
N ARG A 503 34.48 29.23 -42.74
CA ARG A 503 34.25 30.67 -42.96
C ARG A 503 32.90 31.13 -42.40
N PHE A 504 31.85 30.34 -42.60
CA PHE A 504 30.50 30.65 -42.09
C PHE A 504 30.45 30.77 -40.56
N LEU A 505 31.18 29.91 -39.84
CA LEU A 505 31.26 29.95 -38.38
C LEU A 505 32.12 31.10 -37.86
N ALA A 506 33.11 31.55 -38.63
CA ALA A 506 33.94 32.71 -38.31
C ALA A 506 33.18 34.02 -38.47
N ASP A 507 32.30 34.12 -39.47
CA ASP A 507 31.47 35.31 -39.74
C ASP A 507 30.23 35.39 -38.82
N ASN A 508 29.90 34.31 -38.11
CA ASN A 508 28.78 34.23 -37.16
C ASN A 508 29.24 33.76 -35.76
N PRO A 509 30.13 34.51 -35.08
CA PRO A 509 30.60 34.14 -33.76
C PRO A 509 29.43 34.14 -32.76
N ARG A 510 29.35 33.10 -31.93
CA ARG A 510 28.35 33.02 -30.85
C ARG A 510 28.59 34.20 -29.90
N HIS A 511 27.55 35.01 -29.66
CA HIS A 511 27.59 36.01 -28.59
C HIS A 511 27.94 35.34 -27.24
N PRO A 512 28.86 35.90 -26.44
CA PRO A 512 29.09 35.45 -25.08
C PRO A 512 27.81 35.71 -24.26
N MET A 513 27.35 34.69 -23.54
CA MET A 513 26.15 34.77 -22.70
C MET A 513 26.44 35.56 -21.41
N PRO A 514 25.53 36.43 -20.95
CA PRO A 514 25.52 36.92 -19.57
C PRO A 514 25.09 35.83 -18.57
#